data_AF-A0A176RT36-F1
#
_entry.id   AF-A0A176RT36-F1
#
_cell.length_a   1.000
_cell.length_b   1.000
_cell.length_c   1.000
_cell.angle_alpha   90.00
_cell.angle_beta   90.00
_cell.angle_gamma   90.00
#
_symmetry.space_group_name_H-M   'P 1'
#
loop_
_entity.id
_entity.type
_entity.pdbx_description
1 polymer ?
#
loop_
_entity_poly.entity_id
_entity_poly.type
_entity_poly.pdbx_seq_one_letter_code
_entity_poly.pdbx_strand_id
1 'polypeptide(L)'
;MRLKHGPVPTIAAVNGIALGGGCELIHSQEMLPEALLENCSFASKKNIVDAIRKYIGIKGNMPNDVDEILGHFSKVCQLRHCIVHRFGRLGSKNMIELGLMAHKESLEKPLKLDINKLNEIFLVCNSTVKVINNFLFQKIITRTVEEKVVNWHWDLRKDKKEFKKYYDTFVSTLEQPTPNTTIQEAYYEFKSVFKEVF
;
A
#
# COMPACT_ATOMS: atom_id res chain seq x y z
N MET A 1 -0.49 -37.16 31.81
CA MET A 1 0.21 -37.21 30.51
C MET A 1 1.05 -35.95 30.38
N ARG A 2 2.36 -36.03 30.63
CA ARG A 2 3.30 -34.90 30.55
C ARG A 2 3.62 -34.61 29.09
N LEU A 3 3.20 -33.47 28.56
CA LEU A 3 3.69 -32.98 27.29
C LEU A 3 5.12 -32.45 27.51
N LYS A 4 6.08 -33.11 26.86
CA LYS A 4 7.49 -32.75 26.87
C LYS A 4 7.65 -31.37 26.22
N HIS A 5 8.38 -30.48 26.87
CA HIS A 5 8.92 -29.26 26.27
C HIS A 5 9.83 -29.65 25.10
N GLY A 6 9.29 -29.57 23.88
CA GLY A 6 10.09 -29.44 22.67
C GLY A 6 10.56 -27.99 22.52
N PRO A 7 11.71 -27.73 21.87
CA PRO A 7 12.14 -26.37 21.62
C PRO A 7 11.09 -25.69 20.75
N VAL A 8 10.50 -24.60 21.29
CA VAL A 8 9.66 -23.69 20.53
C VAL A 8 10.51 -23.20 19.35
N PRO A 9 10.11 -23.41 18.09
CA PRO A 9 10.85 -22.86 16.97
C PRO A 9 10.77 -21.34 17.08
N THR A 10 11.87 -20.73 17.49
CA THR A 10 12.12 -19.30 17.38
C THR A 10 12.18 -18.95 15.89
N ILE A 11 11.02 -18.85 15.24
CA ILE A 11 10.91 -18.19 13.95
C ILE A 11 10.65 -16.72 14.26
N ALA A 12 11.80 -16.04 14.40
CA ALA A 12 12.06 -14.67 14.05
C ALA A 12 10.86 -13.71 14.13
N ALA A 13 10.86 -12.92 15.20
CA ALA A 13 10.26 -11.61 15.25
C ALA A 13 10.47 -10.87 13.91
N VAL A 14 9.40 -10.73 13.12
CA VAL A 14 9.35 -9.75 12.05
C VAL A 14 9.16 -8.40 12.73
N ASN A 15 10.28 -7.75 13.03
CA ASN A 15 10.40 -6.34 13.46
C ASN A 15 9.22 -5.81 14.32
N GLY A 16 9.00 -6.42 15.49
CA GLY A 16 8.16 -5.86 16.54
C GLY A 16 6.65 -5.92 16.33
N ILE A 17 6.16 -6.58 15.28
CA ILE A 17 4.74 -6.93 15.19
C ILE A 17 4.56 -8.22 16.00
N ALA A 18 4.17 -8.08 17.26
CA ALA A 18 3.62 -9.20 18.00
C ALA A 18 2.34 -9.63 17.28
N LEU A 19 2.44 -10.66 16.43
CA LEU A 19 1.29 -11.42 15.99
C LEU A 19 0.64 -11.93 17.29
N GLY A 20 -0.61 -11.54 17.55
CA GLY A 20 -1.34 -12.09 18.70
C GLY A 20 -1.25 -13.61 18.60
N GLY A 21 -0.79 -14.28 19.66
CA GLY A 21 -0.38 -15.69 19.68
C GLY A 21 -1.41 -16.74 19.25
N GLY A 22 -2.57 -16.34 18.71
CA GLY A 22 -3.53 -17.20 18.03
C GLY A 22 -3.32 -17.36 16.52
N CYS A 23 -2.69 -16.40 15.82
CA CYS A 23 -2.52 -16.49 14.35
C CYS A 23 -1.53 -17.59 13.92
N GLU A 24 -0.46 -17.78 14.69
CA GLU A 24 0.58 -18.79 14.44
C GLU A 24 0.11 -20.23 14.67
N LEU A 25 -1.01 -20.41 15.41
CA LEU A 25 -1.57 -21.72 15.72
C LEU A 25 -2.63 -22.18 14.71
N ILE A 26 -3.14 -21.27 13.86
CA ILE A 26 -4.33 -21.50 13.03
C ILE A 26 -4.04 -21.33 11.53
N HIS A 27 -3.12 -20.45 11.14
CA HIS A 27 -2.89 -20.10 9.74
C HIS A 27 -1.57 -20.67 9.19
N SER A 28 -1.60 -21.21 7.97
CA SER A 28 -0.38 -21.52 7.21
C SER A 28 0.37 -20.22 6.87
N GLN A 29 1.67 -20.31 6.62
CA GLN A 29 2.52 -19.16 6.28
C GLN A 29 1.99 -18.38 5.06
N GLU A 30 1.27 -19.05 4.17
CA GLU A 30 0.62 -18.45 2.98
C GLU A 30 -0.55 -17.53 3.33
N MET A 31 -1.23 -17.76 4.45
CA MET A 31 -2.39 -16.97 4.92
C MET A 31 -2.01 -15.78 5.81
N LEU A 32 -0.71 -15.60 6.04
CA LEU A 32 -0.19 -14.56 6.92
C LEU A 32 -0.55 -13.13 6.44
N PRO A 33 -0.50 -12.80 5.14
CA PRO A 33 -0.92 -11.48 4.65
C PRO A 33 -2.38 -11.17 4.98
N GLU A 34 -3.27 -12.13 4.77
CA GLU A 34 -4.71 -12.00 5.05
C GLU A 34 -4.96 -11.85 6.54
N ALA A 35 -4.33 -12.68 7.37
CA ALA A 35 -4.45 -12.60 8.82
C ALA A 35 -3.92 -11.26 9.36
N LEU A 36 -2.82 -10.75 8.80
CA LEU A 36 -2.30 -9.42 9.15
C LEU A 36 -3.28 -8.31 8.80
N LEU A 37 -4.03 -8.45 7.70
CA LEU A 37 -4.92 -7.41 7.17
C LEU A 37 -6.39 -7.57 7.60
N GLU A 38 -6.75 -8.61 8.35
CA GLU A 38 -8.14 -8.90 8.74
C GLU A 38 -8.86 -7.72 9.41
N ASN A 39 -8.12 -6.92 10.19
CA ASN A 39 -8.65 -5.74 10.88
C ASN A 39 -8.24 -4.42 10.21
N CYS A 40 -7.78 -4.46 8.96
CA CYS A 40 -7.44 -3.28 8.18
C CYS A 40 -8.62 -2.83 7.31
N SER A 41 -8.93 -1.54 7.37
CA SER A 41 -9.84 -0.91 6.42
C SER A 41 -9.02 -0.05 5.46
N PHE A 42 -9.33 -0.10 4.16
CA PHE A 42 -8.77 0.81 3.17
C PHE A 42 -9.82 1.79 2.66
N ALA A 43 -10.80 2.11 3.51
CA ALA A 43 -11.96 2.92 3.16
C ALA A 43 -11.75 4.44 3.33
N SER A 44 -10.58 4.87 3.81
CA SER A 44 -10.22 6.29 3.96
C SER A 44 -8.70 6.50 3.93
N LYS A 45 -8.26 7.72 3.61
CA LYS A 45 -6.84 8.14 3.74
C LYS A 45 -6.27 7.81 5.11
N LYS A 46 -7.02 8.11 6.18
CA LYS A 46 -6.58 7.82 7.55
C LYS A 46 -6.29 6.33 7.74
N ASN A 47 -7.22 5.46 7.36
CA ASN A 47 -7.03 4.03 7.60
C ASN A 47 -5.86 3.46 6.79
N ILE A 48 -5.66 3.92 5.55
CA ILE A 48 -4.51 3.52 4.74
C ILE A 48 -3.18 3.98 5.38
N VAL A 49 -3.10 5.25 5.80
CA VAL A 49 -1.91 5.79 6.47
C VAL A 49 -1.62 5.05 7.76
N ASP A 50 -2.64 4.79 8.59
CA ASP A 50 -2.50 4.08 9.85
C ASP A 50 -2.02 2.63 9.62
N ALA A 51 -2.52 1.95 8.59
CA ALA A 51 -2.04 0.63 8.20
C ALA A 51 -0.57 0.66 7.76
N ILE A 52 -0.20 1.58 6.86
CA ILE A 52 1.20 1.74 6.42
C ILE A 52 2.12 1.98 7.62
N ARG A 53 1.73 2.86 8.55
CA ARG A 53 2.51 3.13 9.77
C ARG A 53 2.64 1.89 10.65
N LYS A 54 1.54 1.16 10.87
CA LYS A 54 1.49 -0.04 11.72
C LYS A 54 2.39 -1.15 11.20
N TYR A 55 2.32 -1.47 9.90
CA TYR A 55 3.00 -2.65 9.36
C TYR A 55 4.39 -2.34 8.79
N ILE A 56 4.61 -1.13 8.26
CA ILE A 56 5.88 -0.75 7.63
C ILE A 56 6.77 0.05 8.59
N GLY A 57 6.23 0.60 9.68
CA GLY A 57 7.00 1.30 10.71
C GLY A 57 7.40 2.73 10.33
N ILE A 58 6.68 3.37 9.40
CA ILE A 58 7.01 4.71 8.92
C ILE A 58 6.65 5.77 9.97
N LYS A 59 7.63 6.61 10.33
CA LYS A 59 7.44 7.72 11.26
C LYS A 59 7.26 9.04 10.50
N GLY A 60 6.53 9.98 11.11
CA GLY A 60 6.33 11.32 10.56
C GLY A 60 5.24 11.41 9.49
N ASN A 61 5.34 12.45 8.67
CA ASN A 61 4.40 12.73 7.59
C ASN A 61 4.63 11.78 6.41
N MET A 62 3.56 11.43 5.71
CA MET A 62 3.70 10.74 4.43
C MET A 62 4.36 11.68 3.40
N PRO A 63 5.09 11.15 2.41
CA PRO A 63 5.57 11.95 1.29
C PRO A 63 4.41 12.68 0.59
N ASN A 64 4.69 13.86 0.05
CA ASN A 64 3.67 14.72 -0.56
C ASN A 64 2.85 13.97 -1.62
N ASP A 65 3.49 13.22 -2.52
CA ASP A 65 2.81 12.48 -3.59
C ASP A 65 1.82 11.43 -3.03
N VAL A 66 2.19 10.75 -1.94
CA VAL A 66 1.33 9.78 -1.25
C VAL A 66 0.19 10.50 -0.55
N ASP A 67 0.48 11.61 0.12
CA ASP A 67 -0.52 12.38 0.84
C ASP A 67 -1.58 12.99 -0.10
N GLU A 68 -1.14 13.50 -1.25
CA GLU A 68 -1.96 14.07 -2.32
C GLU A 68 -2.84 13.02 -2.97
N ILE A 69 -2.27 11.89 -3.43
CA ILE A 69 -3.06 10.85 -4.10
C ILE A 69 -4.11 10.24 -3.17
N LEU A 70 -3.80 10.11 -1.87
CA LEU A 70 -4.76 9.69 -0.86
C LEU A 70 -5.85 10.73 -0.59
N GLY A 71 -5.55 12.02 -0.78
CA GLY A 71 -6.53 13.10 -0.80
C GLY A 71 -7.53 12.93 -1.94
N HIS A 72 -7.06 12.63 -3.15
CA HIS A 72 -7.93 12.31 -4.29
C HIS A 72 -8.74 11.04 -4.05
N PHE A 73 -8.11 9.97 -3.55
CA PHE A 73 -8.79 8.72 -3.22
C PHE A 73 -9.87 8.90 -2.14
N SER A 74 -9.68 9.82 -1.19
CA SER A 74 -10.69 10.13 -0.18
C SER A 74 -11.98 10.68 -0.80
N LYS A 75 -11.87 11.48 -1.88
CA LYS A 75 -13.04 11.95 -2.63
C LYS A 75 -13.81 10.78 -3.26
N VAL A 76 -13.09 9.80 -3.79
CA VAL A 76 -13.70 8.55 -4.32
C VAL A 76 -14.39 7.76 -3.21
N CYS A 77 -13.79 7.66 -2.02
CA CYS A 77 -14.42 7.03 -0.85
C CYS A 77 -15.71 7.72 -0.43
N GLN A 78 -15.75 9.06 -0.46
CA GLN A 78 -16.96 9.83 -0.17
C GLN A 78 -18.05 9.60 -1.24
N LEU A 79 -17.67 9.52 -2.51
CA LEU A 79 -18.58 9.19 -3.59
C LEU A 79 -19.19 7.80 -3.41
N ARG A 80 -18.36 6.79 -3.12
CA ARG A 80 -18.81 5.42 -2.78
C ARG A 80 -19.81 5.44 -1.64
N HIS A 81 -19.53 6.19 -0.56
CA HIS A 81 -20.42 6.30 0.58
C HIS A 81 -21.78 6.90 0.20
N CYS A 82 -21.82 7.92 -0.68
CA CYS A 82 -23.08 8.49 -1.18
C CYS A 82 -23.90 7.47 -1.97
N ILE A 83 -23.25 6.70 -2.84
CA ILE A 83 -23.90 5.70 -3.69
C ILE A 83 -24.52 4.59 -2.82
N VAL A 84 -23.72 4.01 -1.92
CA VAL A 84 -24.11 2.83 -1.13
C VAL A 84 -25.09 3.18 0.00
N HIS A 85 -24.83 4.24 0.77
CA HIS A 85 -25.55 4.50 2.02
C HIS A 85 -26.60 5.60 1.93
N ARG A 86 -26.70 6.29 0.79
CA ARG A 86 -27.62 7.42 0.61
C ARG A 86 -28.44 7.35 -0.66
N PHE A 87 -28.65 6.14 -1.20
CA PHE A 87 -29.40 5.93 -2.44
C PHE A 87 -28.90 6.82 -3.60
N GLY A 88 -27.58 7.06 -3.65
CA GLY A 88 -26.96 7.93 -4.64
C GLY A 88 -27.16 9.43 -4.43
N ARG A 89 -27.71 9.89 -3.31
CA ARG A 89 -27.95 11.32 -3.03
C ARG A 89 -26.75 11.96 -2.36
N LEU A 90 -26.38 13.19 -2.74
CA LEU A 90 -25.28 13.94 -2.10
C LEU A 90 -25.71 14.58 -0.76
N GLY A 91 -24.99 14.26 0.31
CA GLY A 91 -25.27 14.76 1.67
C GLY A 91 -24.47 15.99 2.03
N SER A 92 -24.94 16.75 3.00
CA SER A 92 -24.29 17.99 3.46
C SER A 92 -22.83 17.76 3.90
N LYS A 93 -22.56 16.72 4.68
CA LYS A 93 -21.20 16.35 5.11
C LYS A 93 -20.28 16.00 3.93
N ASN A 94 -20.76 15.17 3.01
CA ASN A 94 -19.96 14.73 1.86
C ASN A 94 -19.74 15.87 0.86
N MET A 95 -20.71 16.77 0.72
CA MET A 95 -20.60 17.98 -0.08
C MET A 95 -19.50 18.91 0.44
N ILE A 96 -19.39 19.09 1.76
CA ILE A 96 -18.29 19.84 2.39
C ILE A 96 -16.95 19.18 2.09
N GLU A 97 -16.82 17.87 2.31
CA GLU A 97 -15.56 17.14 2.09
C GLU A 97 -15.13 17.11 0.61
N LEU A 98 -16.08 17.17 -0.32
CA LEU A 98 -15.82 17.28 -1.76
C LEU A 98 -15.54 18.72 -2.22
N GLY A 99 -15.66 19.72 -1.35
CA GLY A 99 -15.47 21.14 -1.68
C GLY A 99 -16.62 21.73 -2.51
N LEU A 100 -17.80 21.13 -2.47
CA LEU A 100 -18.96 21.48 -3.30
C LEU A 100 -19.92 22.47 -2.64
N MET A 101 -19.45 23.26 -1.66
CA MET A 101 -20.30 24.19 -0.89
C MET A 101 -21.00 25.25 -1.76
N ALA A 102 -20.37 25.66 -2.86
CA ALA A 102 -20.96 26.57 -3.83
C ALA A 102 -22.13 25.94 -4.63
N HIS A 103 -22.28 24.61 -4.59
CA HIS A 103 -23.28 23.86 -5.35
C HIS A 103 -24.43 23.35 -4.47
N LYS A 104 -24.95 24.21 -3.58
CA LYS A 104 -26.04 23.89 -2.65
C LYS A 104 -27.28 23.33 -3.35
N GLU A 105 -27.54 23.73 -4.59
CA GLU A 105 -28.63 23.21 -5.42
C GLU A 105 -28.48 21.72 -5.80
N SER A 106 -27.29 21.14 -5.62
CA SER A 106 -27.01 19.72 -5.87
C SER A 106 -27.22 18.86 -4.62
N LEU A 107 -27.58 19.47 -3.49
CA LEU A 107 -27.90 18.76 -2.26
C LEU A 107 -29.09 17.82 -2.48
N GLU A 108 -28.97 16.59 -2.02
CA GLU A 108 -29.97 15.52 -2.13
C GLU A 108 -30.36 15.08 -3.56
N LYS A 109 -29.78 15.70 -4.59
CA LYS A 109 -29.97 15.22 -5.96
C LYS A 109 -29.23 13.89 -6.17
N PRO A 110 -29.78 12.99 -7.00
CA PRO A 110 -29.08 11.77 -7.41
C PRO A 110 -27.79 12.12 -8.16
N LEU A 111 -26.71 11.43 -7.83
CA LEU A 111 -25.46 11.49 -8.57
C LEU A 111 -25.67 10.97 -9.98
N LYS A 112 -25.34 11.78 -10.98
CA LYS A 112 -25.29 11.36 -12.38
C LYS A 112 -23.82 11.22 -12.77
N LEU A 113 -23.38 9.99 -12.95
CA LEU A 113 -22.03 9.68 -13.42
C LEU A 113 -22.09 9.38 -14.91
N ASP A 114 -21.29 10.10 -15.68
CA ASP A 114 -21.03 9.77 -17.08
C ASP A 114 -19.75 8.94 -17.21
N ILE A 115 -19.46 8.48 -18.43
CA ILE A 115 -18.30 7.63 -18.70
C ILE A 115 -16.96 8.36 -18.39
N ASN A 116 -16.90 9.67 -18.60
CA ASN A 116 -15.70 10.45 -18.32
C ASN A 116 -15.42 10.49 -16.82
N LYS A 117 -16.46 10.68 -16.00
CA LYS A 117 -16.34 10.63 -14.54
C LYS A 117 -15.98 9.24 -14.01
N LEU A 118 -16.50 8.18 -14.64
CA LEU A 118 -16.06 6.82 -14.31
C LEU A 118 -14.59 6.59 -14.63
N ASN A 119 -14.10 7.09 -15.76
CA ASN A 119 -12.69 7.03 -16.12
C ASN A 119 -11.79 7.84 -15.16
N GLU A 120 -12.24 9.02 -14.71
CA GLU A 120 -11.54 9.81 -13.69
C GLU A 120 -11.41 9.02 -12.36
N ILE A 121 -12.49 8.38 -11.91
CA ILE A 121 -12.47 7.54 -10.69
C ILE A 121 -11.51 6.36 -10.87
N PHE A 122 -11.59 5.67 -12.01
CA PHE A 122 -10.70 4.56 -12.34
C PHE A 122 -9.22 5.00 -12.29
N LEU A 123 -8.91 6.14 -12.91
CA LEU A 123 -7.56 6.69 -12.92
C LEU A 123 -7.07 7.00 -11.50
N VAL A 124 -7.90 7.63 -10.65
CA VAL A 124 -7.55 7.90 -9.24
C VAL A 124 -7.26 6.60 -8.49
N CYS A 125 -8.10 5.56 -8.64
CA CYS A 125 -7.88 4.27 -8.00
C CYS A 125 -6.57 3.61 -8.46
N ASN A 126 -6.33 3.56 -9.77
CA ASN A 126 -5.12 2.94 -10.33
C ASN A 126 -3.85 3.70 -9.89
N SER A 127 -3.86 5.02 -10.00
CA SER A 127 -2.75 5.87 -9.56
C SER A 127 -2.49 5.75 -8.06
N THR A 128 -3.53 5.60 -7.23
CA THR A 128 -3.38 5.38 -5.79
C THR A 128 -2.58 4.11 -5.51
N VAL A 129 -2.94 3.00 -6.16
CA VAL A 129 -2.22 1.72 -6.00
C VAL A 129 -0.77 1.85 -6.45
N LYS A 130 -0.51 2.47 -7.61
CA LYS A 130 0.85 2.65 -8.13
C LYS A 130 1.74 3.49 -7.22
N VAL A 131 1.25 4.66 -6.80
CA VAL A 131 2.02 5.57 -5.94
C VAL A 131 2.33 4.90 -4.60
N ILE A 132 1.36 4.20 -4.00
CA ILE A 132 1.59 3.45 -2.76
C ILE A 132 2.59 2.31 -2.99
N ASN A 133 2.44 1.52 -4.05
CA ASN A 133 3.36 0.41 -4.34
C ASN A 133 4.80 0.89 -4.55
N ASN A 134 5.00 1.97 -5.32
CA ASN A 134 6.32 2.56 -5.55
C ASN A 134 6.94 3.05 -4.23
N PHE A 135 6.15 3.74 -3.41
CA PHE A 135 6.59 4.21 -2.11
C PHE A 135 6.98 3.06 -1.17
N LEU A 136 6.14 2.02 -1.08
CA LEU A 136 6.39 0.86 -0.24
C LEU A 136 7.61 0.08 -0.72
N PHE A 137 7.73 -0.16 -2.03
CA PHE A 137 8.89 -0.80 -2.64
C PHE A 137 10.17 -0.06 -2.27
N GLN A 138 10.22 1.25 -2.48
CA GLN A 138 11.38 2.08 -2.15
C GLN A 138 11.72 1.98 -0.66
N LYS A 139 10.72 2.12 0.23
CA LYS A 139 10.97 2.04 1.68
C LYS A 139 11.46 0.68 2.14
N ILE A 140 10.94 -0.40 1.57
CA ILE A 140 11.35 -1.76 1.93
C ILE A 140 12.74 -2.05 1.38
N ILE A 141 13.01 -1.76 0.10
CA ILE A 141 14.32 -2.07 -0.50
C ILE A 141 15.44 -1.23 0.13
N THR A 142 15.20 0.06 0.42
CA THR A 142 16.16 0.90 1.16
C THR A 142 16.49 0.31 2.52
N ARG A 143 15.49 -0.16 3.25
CA ARG A 143 15.69 -0.79 4.57
C ARG A 143 16.56 -2.03 4.51
N THR A 144 16.47 -2.83 3.45
CA THR A 144 17.34 -4.01 3.29
C THR A 144 18.82 -3.65 3.27
N VAL A 145 19.16 -2.45 2.79
CA VAL A 145 20.52 -1.91 2.76
C VAL A 145 20.88 -1.32 4.13
N GLU A 146 20.05 -0.40 4.64
CA GLU A 146 20.33 0.35 5.88
C GLU A 146 20.44 -0.56 7.11
N GLU A 147 19.55 -1.55 7.22
CA GLU A 147 19.54 -2.52 8.31
C GLU A 147 20.42 -3.75 8.01
N LYS A 148 21.09 -3.78 6.86
CA LYS A 148 21.96 -4.90 6.41
C LYS A 148 21.27 -6.27 6.45
N VAL A 149 19.96 -6.28 6.15
CA VAL A 149 19.15 -7.52 6.06
C VAL A 149 19.63 -8.38 4.89
N VAL A 150 20.08 -7.73 3.81
CA VAL A 150 20.60 -8.38 2.60
C VAL A 150 22.01 -7.86 2.31
N ASN A 151 22.92 -8.79 2.00
CA ASN A 151 24.26 -8.47 1.53
C ASN A 151 24.24 -8.21 0.02
N TRP A 152 23.98 -6.97 -0.37
CA TRP A 152 23.99 -6.55 -1.77
C TRP A 152 25.42 -6.48 -2.32
N HIS A 153 25.67 -7.09 -3.47
CA HIS A 153 26.96 -7.05 -4.16
C HIS A 153 27.07 -5.89 -5.15
N TRP A 154 25.97 -5.18 -5.39
CA TRP A 154 25.84 -4.13 -6.39
C TRP A 154 26.12 -4.63 -7.81
N ASP A 155 25.87 -5.92 -8.05
CA ASP A 155 26.01 -6.60 -9.34
C ASP A 155 24.72 -7.38 -9.61
N LEU A 156 23.98 -6.96 -10.63
CA LEU A 156 22.71 -7.58 -11.00
C LEU A 156 22.85 -9.09 -11.17
N ARG A 157 23.97 -9.60 -11.69
CA ARG A 157 24.15 -11.04 -11.90
C ARG A 157 24.12 -11.83 -10.59
N LYS A 158 24.65 -11.24 -9.51
CA LYS A 158 24.69 -11.83 -8.17
C LYS A 158 23.40 -11.56 -7.38
N ASP A 159 22.86 -10.37 -7.55
CA ASP A 159 21.78 -9.85 -6.70
C ASP A 159 20.37 -10.09 -7.28
N LYS A 160 20.28 -10.46 -8.57
CA LYS A 160 18.99 -10.63 -9.28
C LYS A 160 18.03 -11.54 -8.54
N LYS A 161 18.49 -12.67 -8.00
CA LYS A 161 17.60 -13.62 -7.30
C LYS A 161 16.93 -12.97 -6.09
N GLU A 162 17.66 -12.18 -5.33
CA GLU A 162 17.14 -11.53 -4.13
C GLU A 162 16.30 -10.31 -4.48
N PHE A 163 16.80 -9.44 -5.37
CA PHE A 163 16.08 -8.26 -5.84
C PHE A 163 14.74 -8.61 -6.48
N LYS A 164 14.70 -9.70 -7.26
CA LYS A 164 13.48 -10.17 -7.92
C LYS A 164 12.34 -10.46 -6.95
N LYS A 165 12.62 -10.94 -5.73
CA LYS A 165 11.57 -11.20 -4.72
C LYS A 165 10.79 -9.92 -4.38
N TYR A 166 11.51 -8.83 -4.16
CA TYR A 166 10.91 -7.53 -3.89
C TYR A 166 10.24 -6.97 -5.13
N TYR A 167 10.94 -6.98 -6.27
CA TYR A 167 10.41 -6.46 -7.53
C TYR A 167 9.10 -7.14 -7.95
N ASP A 168 9.05 -8.48 -7.93
CA ASP A 168 7.86 -9.26 -8.31
C ASP A 168 6.65 -8.98 -7.41
N THR A 169 6.89 -8.59 -6.16
CA THR A 169 5.82 -8.28 -5.20
C THR A 169 5.08 -6.98 -5.55
N PHE A 170 5.77 -6.02 -6.16
CA PHE A 170 5.23 -4.66 -6.41
C PHE A 170 4.98 -4.35 -7.88
N VAL A 171 5.60 -5.09 -8.81
CA VAL A 171 5.38 -4.90 -10.23
C VAL A 171 3.93 -5.23 -10.61
N SER A 172 3.33 -4.40 -11.46
CA SER A 172 2.00 -4.68 -11.98
C SER A 172 2.02 -5.91 -12.89
N THR A 173 1.07 -6.82 -12.70
CA THR A 173 0.84 -7.96 -13.62
C THR A 173 -0.17 -7.64 -14.71
N LEU A 174 -0.92 -6.54 -14.56
CA LEU A 174 -1.96 -6.10 -15.49
C LEU A 174 -1.42 -5.14 -16.55
N GLU A 175 -0.41 -4.35 -16.19
CA GLU A 175 0.24 -3.42 -17.09
C GLU A 175 1.57 -4.01 -17.51
N GLN A 176 1.85 -4.00 -18.82
CA GLN A 176 3.17 -4.42 -19.27
C GLN A 176 4.24 -3.47 -18.71
N PRO A 177 5.39 -4.00 -18.25
CA PRO A 177 6.52 -3.16 -17.90
C PRO A 177 6.81 -2.25 -19.08
N THR A 178 6.71 -0.93 -18.86
CA THR A 178 7.19 0.01 -19.87
C THR A 178 8.71 -0.17 -20.01
N PRO A 179 9.34 0.35 -21.07
CA PRO A 179 10.80 0.33 -21.21
C PRO A 179 11.58 1.00 -20.07
N ASN A 180 10.92 1.57 -19.06
CA ASN A 180 11.54 2.13 -17.85
C ASN A 180 11.17 1.34 -16.58
N THR A 181 10.59 0.15 -16.71
CA THR A 181 10.10 -0.66 -15.58
C THR A 181 10.67 -2.06 -15.60
N THR A 182 11.70 -2.36 -16.40
CA THR A 182 12.30 -3.71 -16.37
C THR A 182 13.02 -3.94 -15.04
N ILE A 183 13.17 -5.21 -14.65
CA ILE A 183 13.95 -5.57 -13.45
C ILE A 183 15.38 -5.01 -13.50
N GLN A 184 15.97 -4.92 -14.70
CA GLN A 184 17.31 -4.39 -14.90
C GLN A 184 17.37 -2.89 -14.60
N GLU A 185 16.42 -2.11 -15.11
CA GLU A 185 16.37 -0.66 -14.87
C GLU A 185 16.02 -0.35 -13.42
N ALA A 186 15.01 -1.03 -12.86
CA ALA A 186 14.66 -0.88 -11.45
C ALA A 186 15.86 -1.20 -10.54
N TYR A 187 16.66 -2.21 -10.88
CA TYR A 187 17.88 -2.51 -10.14
C TYR A 187 18.96 -1.44 -10.29
N TYR A 188 19.14 -0.87 -11.49
CA TYR A 188 20.12 0.19 -11.70
C TYR A 188 19.73 1.52 -11.05
N GLU A 189 18.44 1.83 -11.00
CA GLU A 189 17.92 2.96 -10.23
C GLU A 189 18.09 2.72 -8.73
N PHE A 190 17.74 1.53 -8.23
CA PHE A 190 18.04 1.14 -6.86
C PHE A 190 19.54 1.30 -6.55
N LYS A 191 20.42 0.78 -7.41
CA LYS A 191 21.87 0.90 -7.26
C LYS A 191 22.34 2.36 -7.29
N SER A 192 21.81 3.21 -8.17
CA SER A 192 22.27 4.59 -8.31
C SER A 192 22.01 5.41 -7.04
N VAL A 193 20.89 5.16 -6.34
CA VAL A 193 20.57 5.79 -5.05
C VAL A 193 21.61 5.49 -3.96
N PHE A 194 22.26 4.31 -3.99
CA PHE A 194 23.21 3.89 -2.96
C PHE A 194 24.69 3.95 -3.37
N LYS A 195 24.98 4.22 -4.64
CA LYS A 195 26.34 4.24 -5.19
C LYS A 195 27.20 5.41 -4.67
N GLU A 196 26.60 6.41 -4.04
CA GLU A 196 27.32 7.51 -3.38
C GLU A 196 27.59 7.27 -1.90
N VAL A 197 27.08 6.16 -1.34
CA VAL A 197 27.13 5.87 0.11
C VAL A 197 28.17 4.79 0.46
N PHE A 198 28.72 4.06 -0.54
CA PHE A 198 29.71 3.01 -0.37
C PHE A 198 30.78 3.01 -1.46
#